data_AF-A0A3B8JAR2-F1
#
_entry.id   AF-A0A3B8JAR2-F1
#
_cell.length_a   1.000
_cell.length_b   1.000
_cell.length_c   1.000
_cell.angle_alpha   90.00
_cell.angle_beta   90.00
_cell.angle_gamma   90.00
#
_symmetry.space_group_name_H-M   'P 1'
#
loop_
_entity.id
_entity.type
_entity.pdbx_description
1 polymer ?
#
loop_
_entity_poly.entity_id
_entity_poly.type
_entity_poly.pdbx_seq_one_letter_code
_entity_poly.pdbx_strand_id
1 'polypeptide(L)'
;MKGFTGNYYYGFMEKGGAASVWMPQWYMNRFTDYMPALKGKIAIRPLPRWEENGGYGAGMGGTGTAITNQCKDIQLAKDFLAYSKLSVEGALKCWTVLGFDPLYIYIGYG
;
A
#
# COMPACT_ATOMS: atom_id res chain seq x y z
N MET A 1 -11.57 26.19 0.75
CA MET A 1 -10.50 25.22 1.10
C MET A 1 -9.68 24.99 -0.16
N LYS A 2 -8.48 25.59 -0.29
CA LYS A 2 -7.63 25.37 -1.48
C LYS A 2 -7.07 23.95 -1.39
N GLY A 3 -7.34 23.13 -2.40
CA GLY A 3 -6.83 21.76 -2.47
C GLY A 3 -5.31 21.75 -2.46
N PHE A 4 -4.72 21.06 -1.49
CA PHE A 4 -3.30 20.72 -1.52
C PHE A 4 -3.09 19.66 -2.62
N THR A 5 -2.42 20.01 -3.71
CA THR A 5 -1.91 18.99 -4.64
C THR A 5 -0.83 18.18 -3.92
N GLY A 6 -0.66 16.89 -4.27
CA GLY A 6 0.22 15.95 -3.54
C GLY A 6 1.62 16.48 -3.23
N ASN A 7 2.25 17.20 -4.16
CA ASN A 7 3.58 17.80 -3.98
C ASN A 7 3.65 18.84 -2.84
N TYR A 8 2.59 19.63 -2.62
CA TYR A 8 2.57 20.59 -1.51
C TYR A 8 2.36 19.92 -0.16
N TYR A 9 1.61 18.80 -0.14
CA TYR A 9 1.38 18.05 1.09
C TYR A 9 2.66 17.37 1.58
N TYR A 10 3.42 16.73 0.69
CA TYR A 10 4.69 16.08 1.07
C TYR A 10 5.68 17.08 1.69
N GLY A 11 5.86 18.25 1.05
CA GLY A 11 6.73 19.30 1.59
C GLY A 11 6.23 19.89 2.92
N PHE A 12 4.91 19.98 3.12
CA PHE A 12 4.33 20.39 4.39
C PHE A 12 4.61 19.36 5.50
N MET A 13 4.38 18.08 5.23
CA MET A 13 4.60 16.99 6.18
C MET A 13 6.09 16.84 6.54
N GLU A 14 6.98 16.88 5.54
CA GLU A 14 8.43 16.79 5.73
C GLU A 14 8.98 17.90 6.64
N LYS A 15 8.40 19.10 6.55
CA LYS A 15 8.75 20.25 7.40
C LYS A 15 8.07 20.24 8.78
N GLY A 16 7.45 19.13 9.18
CA GLY A 16 6.79 18.98 10.48
C GLY A 16 5.43 19.66 10.57
N GLY A 17 4.76 19.91 9.44
CA GLY A 17 3.44 20.52 9.41
C GLY A 17 2.34 19.67 10.05
N ALA A 18 2.52 18.35 10.13
CA ALA A 18 1.66 17.45 10.88
C ALA A 18 2.49 16.45 11.70
N ALA A 19 1.96 16.06 12.86
CA ALA A 19 2.58 15.04 13.72
C ALA A 19 2.15 13.62 13.35
N SER A 20 0.94 13.46 12.79
CA SER A 20 0.38 12.18 12.38
C SER A 20 -0.58 12.35 11.20
N VAL A 21 -0.76 11.25 10.45
CA VAL A 21 -1.70 11.16 9.33
C VAL A 21 -2.30 9.76 9.31
N TRP A 22 -3.58 9.66 8.95
CA TRP A 22 -4.22 8.38 8.69
C TRP A 22 -4.23 8.12 7.21
N MET A 23 -3.54 7.06 6.80
CA MET A 23 -3.39 6.69 5.41
C MET A 23 -3.43 5.17 5.26
N PRO A 24 -3.87 4.66 4.10
CA PRO A 24 -3.78 3.25 3.78
C PRO A 24 -2.32 2.79 3.72
N GLN A 25 -2.09 1.50 3.95
CA GLN A 25 -0.75 0.93 4.10
C GLN A 25 0.14 1.15 2.86
N TRP A 26 -0.44 1.15 1.66
CA TRP A 26 0.29 1.43 0.42
C TRP A 26 0.95 2.82 0.38
N TYR A 27 0.60 3.74 1.29
CA TYR A 27 1.18 5.07 1.38
C TYR A 27 2.60 5.08 1.95
N MET A 28 3.08 3.97 2.53
CA MET A 28 4.40 3.90 3.19
C MET A 28 5.55 4.34 2.27
N ASN A 29 5.53 3.94 1.00
CA ASN A 29 6.54 4.32 0.01
C ASN A 29 6.55 5.83 -0.28
N ARG A 30 5.48 6.58 0.01
CA ARG A 30 5.47 8.04 -0.16
C ARG A 30 6.41 8.75 0.81
N PHE A 31 6.64 8.18 2.00
CA PHE A 31 7.63 8.71 2.93
C PHE A 31 9.06 8.52 2.41
N THR A 32 9.37 7.37 1.83
CA THR A 32 10.71 7.11 1.29
C THR A 32 10.99 7.88 0.01
N ASP A 33 9.98 8.02 -0.85
CA ASP A 33 10.15 8.59 -2.20
C ASP A 33 10.10 10.12 -2.20
N TYR A 34 9.23 10.72 -1.38
CA TYR A 34 8.93 12.16 -1.44
C TYR A 34 9.24 12.92 -0.15
N MET A 35 9.56 12.24 0.96
CA MET A 35 9.84 12.88 2.26
C MET A 35 11.13 12.34 2.91
N PRO A 36 12.27 12.32 2.21
CA PRO A 36 13.52 11.69 2.68
C PRO A 36 14.05 12.26 4.01
N ALA A 37 13.75 13.52 4.35
CA ALA A 37 14.20 14.11 5.62
C ALA A 37 13.49 13.50 6.86
N LEU A 38 12.43 12.72 6.65
CA LEU A 38 11.73 11.95 7.68
C LEU A 38 12.34 10.55 7.90
N LYS A 39 13.44 10.19 7.22
CA LYS A 39 14.13 8.91 7.42
C LYS A 39 14.45 8.69 8.91
N GLY A 40 14.02 7.55 9.44
CA GLY A 40 14.20 7.18 10.85
C GLY A 40 13.27 7.90 11.84
N LYS A 41 12.35 8.75 11.38
CA LYS A 41 11.43 9.54 12.22
C LYS A 41 9.96 9.12 12.12
N ILE A 42 9.64 8.13 11.29
CA ILE A 42 8.28 7.64 11.08
C ILE A 42 8.02 6.40 11.94
N ALA A 43 6.93 6.43 12.70
CA ALA A 43 6.38 5.26 13.38
C ALA A 43 5.02 4.91 12.75
N ILE A 44 4.80 3.62 12.48
CA ILE A 44 3.54 3.10 11.97
C ILE A 44 2.81 2.42 13.13
N ARG A 45 1.54 2.77 13.32
CA ARG A 45 0.68 2.24 14.37
C ARG A 45 -0.68 1.88 13.79
N PRO A 46 -1.42 0.94 14.43
CA PRO A 46 -2.81 0.71 14.08
C PRO A 46 -3.67 1.97 14.25
N LEU A 47 -4.84 1.99 13.61
CA LEU A 47 -5.81 3.06 13.83
C LEU A 47 -6.26 3.06 15.30
N PRO A 48 -6.59 4.23 15.87
CA PRO A 48 -7.10 4.28 17.22
C PRO A 48 -8.41 3.51 17.33
N ARG A 49 -8.60 2.85 18.48
CA ARG A 49 -9.89 2.29 18.87
C ARG A 49 -10.72 3.40 19.48
N TRP A 50 -11.93 3.60 18.95
CA TRP A 50 -12.88 4.55 19.53
C TRP A 50 -13.69 3.96 20.69
N GLU A 51 -13.81 2.64 20.70
CA GLU A 51 -14.46 1.84 21.74
C GLU A 51 -13.48 0.75 22.21
N GLU A 52 -13.60 0.29 23.45
CA GLU A 52 -12.69 -0.71 24.05
C GLU A 52 -12.51 -1.95 23.17
N ASN A 53 -13.59 -2.41 22.52
CA ASN A 53 -13.61 -3.55 21.61
C ASN A 53 -13.78 -3.17 20.13
N GLY A 54 -13.67 -1.89 19.80
CA GLY A 54 -13.84 -1.39 18.44
C GLY A 54 -12.71 -1.83 17.49
N GLY A 55 -12.99 -1.79 16.19
CA GLY A 55 -12.00 -2.06 15.15
C GLY A 55 -10.83 -1.07 15.18
N TYR A 56 -9.63 -1.55 14.84
CA TYR A 56 -8.38 -0.78 14.86
C TYR A 56 -7.71 -0.71 13.47
N GLY A 57 -8.48 -1.01 12.42
CA GLY A 57 -8.02 -1.07 11.04
C GLY A 57 -9.21 -1.14 10.09
N ALA A 58 -8.99 -0.75 8.85
CA ALA A 58 -9.94 -0.90 7.75
C ALA A 58 -9.26 -1.71 6.64
N GLY A 59 -9.77 -2.90 6.37
CA GLY A 59 -9.26 -3.80 5.31
C GLY A 59 -9.91 -3.58 3.95
N MET A 60 -10.71 -2.53 3.78
CA MET A 60 -11.42 -2.24 2.55
C MET A 60 -10.51 -1.45 1.61
N GLY A 61 -10.00 -2.10 0.56
CA GLY A 61 -9.17 -1.45 -0.44
C GLY A 61 -8.42 -2.43 -1.35
N GLY A 62 -7.41 -1.91 -2.04
CA GLY A 62 -6.58 -2.66 -2.96
C GLY A 62 -6.97 -2.48 -4.43
N THR A 63 -6.06 -2.88 -5.32
CA THR A 63 -6.28 -2.80 -6.76
C THR A 63 -6.70 -4.16 -7.30
N GLY A 64 -8.01 -4.30 -7.54
CA GLY A 64 -8.56 -5.43 -8.30
C GLY A 64 -8.03 -5.43 -9.73
N THR A 65 -7.74 -6.61 -10.26
CA THR A 65 -7.28 -6.77 -11.64
C THR A 65 -8.15 -7.83 -12.32
N ALA A 66 -8.68 -7.51 -13.50
CA ALA A 66 -9.57 -8.37 -14.26
C ALA A 66 -9.12 -8.45 -15.72
N ILE A 67 -9.44 -9.57 -16.37
CA ILE A 67 -9.22 -9.78 -17.80
C ILE A 67 -10.48 -9.31 -18.54
N THR A 68 -10.30 -8.45 -19.53
CA THR A 68 -11.41 -7.89 -20.31
C THR A 68 -11.93 -8.94 -21.30
N ASN A 69 -13.20 -8.83 -21.69
CA ASN A 69 -13.80 -9.68 -22.73
C ASN A 69 -13.25 -9.39 -24.15
N GLN A 70 -12.45 -8.35 -24.31
CA GLN A 70 -11.77 -7.97 -25.56
C GLN A 70 -10.35 -8.54 -25.67
N CYS A 71 -9.90 -9.29 -24.66
CA CYS A 71 -8.55 -9.86 -24.62
C CYS A 71 -8.35 -10.86 -25.78
N LYS A 72 -7.32 -10.63 -26.59
CA LYS A 72 -6.98 -11.50 -27.75
C LYS A 72 -6.42 -12.85 -27.33
N ASP A 73 -5.64 -12.87 -26.25
CA ASP A 73 -5.04 -14.08 -25.69
C ASP A 73 -5.41 -14.19 -24.21
N ILE A 74 -6.58 -14.79 -23.98
CA ILE A 74 -7.13 -14.97 -22.64
C ILE A 74 -6.26 -15.90 -21.80
N GLN A 75 -5.61 -16.90 -22.41
CA GLN A 75 -4.82 -17.87 -21.66
C GLN A 75 -3.55 -17.23 -21.12
N LEU A 76 -2.81 -16.51 -21.97
CA LEU A 76 -1.63 -15.77 -21.54
C LEU A 76 -1.96 -14.75 -20.44
N ALA A 77 -3.08 -14.03 -20.59
CA ALA A 77 -3.52 -13.06 -19.58
C ALA A 77 -3.87 -13.73 -18.24
N LYS A 78 -4.49 -14.92 -18.27
CA LYS A 78 -4.77 -15.72 -17.06
C LYS A 78 -3.48 -16.18 -16.40
N ASP A 79 -2.54 -16.72 -17.18
CA ASP A 79 -1.28 -17.23 -16.65
C ASP A 79 -0.46 -16.12 -16.00
N PHE A 80 -0.38 -14.95 -16.64
CA PHE A 80 0.29 -13.78 -16.07
C PHE A 80 -0.40 -13.27 -14.81
N LEU A 81 -1.74 -13.18 -14.81
CA LEU A 81 -2.49 -12.72 -13.65
C LEU A 81 -2.34 -13.69 -12.46
N ALA A 82 -2.43 -14.99 -12.72
CA ALA A 82 -2.21 -16.02 -11.70
C ALA A 82 -0.78 -15.94 -11.15
N TYR A 83 0.23 -15.86 -12.02
CA TYR A 83 1.62 -15.71 -11.60
C TYR A 83 1.82 -14.46 -10.73
N SER A 84 1.39 -13.29 -11.19
CA SER A 84 1.63 -12.02 -10.48
C SER A 84 0.89 -11.93 -9.14
N LYS A 85 -0.28 -12.57 -9.00
CA LYS A 85 -1.12 -12.46 -7.80
C LYS A 85 -1.00 -13.64 -6.83
N LEU A 86 -0.68 -14.83 -7.32
CA LEU A 86 -0.76 -16.08 -6.54
C LEU A 86 0.59 -16.75 -6.31
N SER A 87 1.66 -16.35 -7.03
CA SER A 87 2.99 -16.95 -6.82
C SER A 87 3.76 -16.27 -5.69
N VAL A 88 4.64 -17.03 -5.04
CA VAL A 88 5.58 -16.52 -4.02
C VAL A 88 6.51 -15.46 -4.63
N GLU A 89 6.99 -15.69 -5.86
CA GLU A 89 7.85 -14.74 -6.55
C GLU A 89 7.11 -13.43 -6.89
N GLY A 90 5.85 -13.52 -7.33
CA GLY A 90 4.99 -12.36 -7.57
C GLY A 90 4.77 -11.54 -6.30
N ALA A 91 4.48 -12.22 -5.18
CA ALA A 91 4.37 -11.59 -3.86
C ALA A 91 5.68 -10.90 -3.42
N LEU A 92 6.82 -11.58 -3.59
CA LEU A 92 8.13 -11.02 -3.25
C LEU A 92 8.45 -9.79 -4.11
N LYS A 93 8.19 -9.84 -5.41
CA LYS A 93 8.39 -8.71 -6.33
C LYS A 93 7.44 -7.54 -6.01
N CYS A 94 6.21 -7.82 -5.61
CA CYS A 94 5.27 -6.80 -5.14
C CYS A 94 5.84 -6.01 -3.96
N TRP A 95 6.43 -6.71 -2.98
CA TRP A 95 7.08 -6.08 -1.84
C TRP A 95 8.37 -5.34 -2.21
N THR A 96 9.30 -6.04 -2.88
CA THR A 96 10.68 -5.57 -3.09
C THR A 96 10.85 -4.56 -4.21
N VAL A 97 9.99 -4.61 -5.24
CA VAL A 97 10.06 -3.72 -6.41
C VAL A 97 9.01 -2.63 -6.34
N LEU A 98 7.76 -2.98 -6.00
CA LEU A 98 6.66 -2.01 -6.00
C LEU A 98 6.47 -1.32 -4.64
N GLY A 99 7.00 -1.87 -3.56
CA GLY A 99 6.81 -1.34 -2.20
C GLY A 99 5.36 -1.48 -1.70
N PHE A 100 4.61 -2.45 -2.22
CA PHE A 100 3.24 -2.74 -1.79
C PHE A 100 3.17 -4.02 -0.96
N ASP A 101 2.18 -4.11 -0.09
CA ASP A 101 1.85 -5.36 0.58
C ASP A 101 1.52 -6.47 -0.42
N PRO A 102 2.06 -7.67 -0.22
CA PRO A 102 1.68 -8.82 -0.99
C PRO A 102 0.27 -9.29 -0.62
N LEU A 103 -0.52 -9.66 -1.63
CA LEU A 103 -1.84 -10.30 -1.45
C LEU A 103 -1.72 -11.73 -0.90
N TYR A 104 -0.63 -12.41 -1.26
CA TYR A 104 -0.35 -13.77 -0.82
C TYR A 104 0.65 -13.73 0.33
N ILE A 105 0.18 -14.03 1.54
CA ILE A 105 1.03 -14.25 2.71
C ILE A 105 1.00 -15.76 2.98
N TYR A 106 2.09 -16.47 2.66
CA TYR A 106 2.32 -17.76 3.30
C TYR A 106 2.72 -17.46 4.74
N ILE A 107 1.73 -17.38 5.63
CA ILE A 107 1.97 -17.37 7.08
C ILE A 107 2.36 -18.80 7.43
N GLY A 108 3.62 -19.14 7.19
CA GLY A 108 4.24 -20.29 7.84
C GLY A 108 4.29 -19.98 9.33
N TYR A 109 3.26 -20.40 10.06
CA TYR A 109 3.45 -20.72 11.47
C TYR A 109 4.44 -21.88 11.52
N GLY A 110 5.68 -21.55 11.87
CA GLY A 110 6.71 -22.45 12.38
C GLY A 110 7.16 -21.92 13.72
#